data_AF-A0A537NPZ7-F1
#
_entry.id   AF-A0A537NPZ7-F1
#
_cell.length_a   1.000
_cell.length_b   1.000
_cell.length_c   1.000
_cell.angle_alpha   90.00
_cell.angle_beta   90.00
_cell.angle_gamma   90.00
#
_symmetry.space_group_name_H-M   'P 1'
#
loop_
_entity.id
_entity.type
_entity.pdbx_description
1 polymer ?
#
loop_
_entity_poly.entity_id
_entity_poly.type
_entity_poly.pdbx_seq_one_letter_code
_entity_poly.pdbx_strand_id
1 'polypeptide(L)'
;VQLIVCDVSFISLKLALPAALDLAETGARLIALIKPQFEAGREAVSRDGIVRSETLRQQICDDIASWLRAREWNVIGLVPSPLKGGSGNREFLIAAEKSA
;
A
#
# COMPACT_ATOMS: atom_id res chain seq x y z
N VAL A 1 -15.43 11.13 5.47
CA VAL A 1 -14.59 10.18 6.26
C VAL A 1 -13.28 10.87 6.64
N GLN A 2 -12.86 10.80 7.91
CA GLN A 2 -11.66 11.49 8.42
C GLN A 2 -10.41 10.59 8.54
N LEU A 3 -10.58 9.28 8.67
CA LEU A 3 -9.49 8.31 8.72
C LEU A 3 -9.86 7.06 7.95
N ILE A 4 -8.94 6.60 7.10
CA ILE A 4 -9.02 5.34 6.37
C ILE A 4 -7.86 4.48 6.84
N VAL A 5 -8.18 3.26 7.28
CA VAL A 5 -7.19 2.21 7.54
C VAL A 5 -7.45 1.05 6.59
N CYS A 6 -6.41 0.50 5.99
CA CYS A 6 -6.55 -0.58 5.00
C CYS A 6 -5.54 -1.69 5.24
N ASP A 7 -6.07 -2.87 5.57
CA ASP A 7 -5.36 -4.15 5.58
C ASP A 7 -6.19 -5.17 4.79
N VAL A 8 -5.81 -5.39 3.54
CA VAL A 8 -6.51 -6.29 2.62
C VAL A 8 -5.54 -7.33 2.07
N SER A 9 -6.07 -8.46 1.62
CA SER A 9 -5.29 -9.55 1.02
C SER A 9 -5.87 -9.93 -0.33
N PHE A 10 -5.03 -10.51 -1.20
CA PHE A 10 -5.41 -10.99 -2.54
C PHE A 10 -5.91 -9.92 -3.53
N ILE A 11 -5.70 -8.63 -3.20
CA ILE A 11 -6.08 -7.50 -4.04
C ILE A 11 -5.03 -6.41 -3.91
N SER A 12 -4.76 -5.70 -5.01
CA SER A 12 -3.92 -4.49 -5.00
C SER A 12 -4.64 -3.35 -4.28
N LEU A 13 -3.90 -2.54 -3.53
CA LEU A 13 -4.41 -1.30 -2.94
C LEU A 13 -4.99 -0.36 -4.00
N LYS A 14 -4.44 -0.37 -5.23
CA LYS A 14 -4.93 0.45 -6.36
C LYS A 14 -6.35 0.10 -6.78
N LEU A 15 -6.79 -1.13 -6.51
CA LEU A 15 -8.16 -1.60 -6.79
C LEU A 15 -9.07 -1.47 -5.57
N ALA A 16 -8.54 -1.69 -4.37
CA ALA A 16 -9.33 -1.70 -3.13
C ALA A 16 -9.65 -0.29 -2.60
N LEU A 17 -8.73 0.66 -2.73
CA LEU A 17 -8.83 1.97 -2.11
C LEU A 17 -9.72 3.02 -2.82
N PRO A 18 -9.92 3.04 -4.16
CA PRO A 18 -10.57 4.17 -4.84
C PRO A 18 -11.86 4.65 -4.20
N ALA A 19 -12.83 3.76 -3.97
CA ALA A 19 -14.12 4.12 -3.38
C ALA A 19 -13.98 4.73 -1.97
N ALA A 20 -13.05 4.25 -1.16
CA ALA A 20 -12.80 4.81 0.17
C ALA A 20 -12.15 6.20 0.10
N LEU A 21 -11.19 6.40 -0.82
CA LEU A 21 -10.51 7.69 -1.00
C LEU A 21 -11.46 8.78 -1.52
N ASP A 22 -12.42 8.40 -2.36
CA ASP A 22 -13.42 9.31 -2.92
C ASP A 22 -14.41 9.82 -1.85
N LEU A 23 -14.68 9.01 -0.82
CA LEU A 23 -15.52 9.36 0.35
C LEU A 23 -14.78 10.15 1.44
N ALA A 24 -13.46 10.32 1.29
CA ALA A 24 -12.63 11.02 2.28
C ALA A 24 -12.82 12.54 2.16
N GLU A 25 -12.88 13.23 3.30
CA GLU A 25 -12.90 14.69 3.35
C GLU A 25 -11.48 15.25 3.15
N THR A 26 -11.35 16.52 2.75
CA THR A 26 -10.05 17.23 2.75
C THR A 26 -9.42 17.15 4.15
N GLY A 27 -8.11 16.86 4.21
CA GLY A 27 -7.39 16.64 5.47
C GLY A 27 -7.60 15.27 6.10
N ALA A 28 -8.38 14.37 5.47
CA ALA A 28 -8.50 13.00 5.93
C ALA A 28 -7.17 12.25 5.83
N ARG A 29 -6.93 11.32 6.76
CA ARG A 29 -5.71 10.51 6.80
C ARG A 29 -5.93 9.11 6.27
N LEU A 30 -4.91 8.55 5.65
CA LEU A 30 -4.82 7.16 5.20
C LEU A 30 -3.65 6.49 5.89
N ILE A 31 -3.88 5.29 6.42
CA ILE A 31 -2.84 4.34 6.79
C ILE A 31 -3.14 3.02 6.09
N ALA A 32 -2.29 2.62 5.14
CA ALA A 32 -2.49 1.39 4.37
C ALA A 32 -1.29 0.45 4.51
N LEU A 33 -1.57 -0.85 4.59
CA LEU A 33 -0.56 -1.90 4.58
C LEU A 33 -0.30 -2.36 3.15
N ILE A 34 0.87 -2.02 2.63
CA ILE A 34 1.37 -2.50 1.34
C ILE A 34 1.91 -3.91 1.54
N LYS A 35 1.32 -4.85 0.81
CA LYS A 35 1.71 -6.26 0.78
C LYS A 35 2.29 -6.60 -0.59
N PRO A 36 3.63 -6.57 -0.78
CA PRO A 36 4.26 -6.73 -2.09
C PRO A 36 3.79 -7.95 -2.89
N GLN A 37 3.49 -9.05 -2.22
CA GLN A 37 2.98 -10.28 -2.83
C GLN A 37 1.62 -10.14 -3.54
N PHE A 38 0.84 -9.10 -3.21
CA PHE A 38 -0.43 -8.80 -3.87
C PHE A 38 -0.34 -7.65 -4.88
N GLU A 39 0.83 -7.01 -4.99
CA GLU A 39 1.10 -5.90 -5.90
C GLU A 39 2.01 -6.30 -7.07
N ALA A 40 2.95 -7.23 -6.86
CA ALA A 40 4.01 -7.58 -7.80
C ALA A 40 3.55 -8.28 -9.10
N GLY A 41 2.28 -8.71 -9.17
CA GLY A 41 1.79 -9.60 -10.23
C GLY A 41 2.30 -11.05 -10.09
N ARG A 42 1.65 -12.01 -10.78
CA ARG A 42 1.90 -13.45 -10.57
C ARG A 42 3.33 -13.89 -10.91
N GLU A 43 4.00 -13.26 -11.86
CA GLU A 43 5.32 -13.67 -12.35
C GLU A 43 6.47 -13.27 -11.41
N ALA A 44 6.25 -12.24 -10.58
CA ALA A 44 7.28 -11.68 -9.71
C ALA A 44 7.26 -12.29 -8.29
N VAL A 45 6.39 -13.26 -8.05
CA VAL A 45 6.22 -13.94 -6.75
C VAL A 45 6.79 -15.36 -6.84
N SER A 46 7.54 -15.79 -5.81
CA SER A 46 8.05 -17.17 -5.77
C SER A 46 6.92 -18.21 -5.68
N ARG A 47 7.23 -19.48 -5.89
CA ARG A 47 6.25 -20.59 -5.70
C ARG A 47 5.60 -20.59 -4.32
N ASP A 48 6.33 -20.13 -3.30
CA ASP A 48 5.85 -20.04 -1.92
C ASP A 48 5.03 -18.76 -1.64
N GLY A 49 4.76 -17.92 -2.64
CA GLY A 49 4.04 -16.68 -2.44
C GLY A 49 4.89 -15.55 -1.84
N ILE A 50 6.22 -15.62 -1.91
CA ILE A 50 7.13 -14.67 -1.23
C ILE A 50 7.85 -13.77 -2.24
N VAL A 51 7.77 -12.47 -2.01
CA VAL A 51 8.58 -11.48 -2.72
C VAL A 51 9.91 -11.32 -2.00
N ARG A 52 10.99 -11.87 -2.57
CA ARG A 52 12.35 -11.87 -1.97
C ARG A 52 13.20 -10.66 -2.35
N SER A 53 13.01 -10.14 -3.57
CA SER A 53 13.78 -9.02 -4.10
C SER A 53 13.48 -7.73 -3.33
N GLU A 54 14.51 -7.14 -2.72
CA GLU A 54 14.37 -5.85 -2.02
C GLU A 54 14.06 -4.72 -3.01
N THR A 55 14.71 -4.72 -4.17
CA THR A 55 14.46 -3.75 -5.24
C THR A 55 13.01 -3.77 -5.68
N LEU A 56 12.41 -4.96 -5.83
CA LEU A 56 11.00 -5.10 -6.21
C LEU A 56 10.07 -4.57 -5.11
N ARG A 57 10.37 -4.85 -3.83
CA ARG A 57 9.59 -4.30 -2.71
C ARG A 57 9.61 -2.77 -2.72
N GLN A 58 10.79 -2.18 -2.93
CA GLN A 58 10.94 -0.73 -3.01
C GLN A 58 10.18 -0.16 -4.21
N GLN A 59 10.30 -0.77 -5.39
CA GLN A 59 9.57 -0.35 -6.58
C GLN A 59 8.05 -0.36 -6.35
N ILE A 60 7.52 -1.39 -5.69
CA ILE A 60 6.10 -1.47 -5.33
C ILE A 60 5.71 -0.35 -4.37
N CYS A 61 6.54 -0.09 -3.36
CA CYS A 61 6.32 1.00 -2.41
C CYS A 61 6.27 2.37 -3.12
N ASP A 62 7.22 2.62 -4.01
CA ASP A 62 7.32 3.86 -4.79
C ASP A 62 6.14 4.01 -5.76
N ASP A 63 5.69 2.91 -6.34
CA ASP A 63 4.54 2.84 -7.24
C ASP A 63 3.22 3.16 -6.51
N ILE A 64 2.99 2.58 -5.33
CA ILE A 64 1.82 2.93 -4.49
C ILE A 64 1.88 4.38 -4.03
N ALA A 65 3.04 4.86 -3.60
CA ALA A 65 3.21 6.25 -3.19
C ALA A 65 2.94 7.23 -4.34
N SER A 66 3.42 6.92 -5.55
CA SER A 66 3.18 7.73 -6.75
C SER A 66 1.71 7.70 -7.16
N TRP A 67 1.06 6.54 -7.07
CA TRP A 67 -0.37 6.39 -7.34
C TRP A 67 -1.24 7.21 -6.38
N LEU A 68 -0.89 7.27 -5.10
CA LEU A 68 -1.58 8.14 -4.13
C LEU A 68 -1.39 9.63 -4.48
N ARG A 69 -0.16 10.05 -4.79
CA ARG A 69 0.13 11.44 -5.18
C ARG A 69 -0.67 11.88 -6.41
N ALA A 70 -0.87 10.99 -7.36
CA ALA A 70 -1.69 11.25 -8.55
C ALA A 70 -3.20 11.44 -8.25
N ARG A 71 -3.64 11.15 -7.02
CA ARG A 71 -5.04 11.25 -6.57
C ARG A 71 -5.26 12.33 -5.52
N GLU A 72 -4.40 13.35 -5.48
CA GLU A 72 -4.48 14.45 -4.51
C GLU A 72 -4.26 13.98 -3.06
N TRP A 73 -3.43 12.95 -2.86
CA TRP A 73 -2.97 12.54 -1.53
C TRP A 73 -1.49 12.89 -1.35
N ASN A 74 -1.17 13.63 -0.29
CA ASN A 74 0.20 13.87 0.12
C ASN A 74 0.71 12.70 0.97
N VAL A 75 1.73 11.99 0.48
CA VAL A 75 2.36 10.88 1.23
C VAL A 75 3.23 11.45 2.34
N ILE A 76 2.86 11.17 3.59
CA ILE A 76 3.55 11.61 4.81
C ILE A 76 4.81 10.77 5.05
N GLY A 77 4.70 9.46 4.86
CA GLY A 77 5.82 8.56 5.15
C GLY A 77 5.51 7.10 4.83
N LEU A 78 6.59 6.32 4.76
CA LEU A 78 6.56 4.88 4.54
C LEU A 78 7.53 4.21 5.49
N VAL A 79 7.08 3.17 6.19
CA VAL A 79 7.91 2.42 7.13
C VAL A 79 7.68 0.92 6.96
N PRO A 80 8.68 0.06 7.25
CA PRO A 80 8.44 -1.38 7.35
C PRO A 80 7.40 -1.69 8.42
N SER A 81 6.52 -2.66 8.14
CA SER A 81 5.64 -3.23 9.16
C SER A 81 6.47 -3.87 10.27
N PRO A 82 6.11 -3.72 11.55
CA PRO A 82 6.81 -4.38 12.65
C PRO A 82 6.64 -5.90 12.61
N LEU A 83 5.63 -6.40 11.89
CA LEU A 83 5.33 -7.81 11.73
C LEU A 83 5.53 -8.22 10.26
N LYS A 84 5.97 -9.45 10.07
CA LYS A 84 5.91 -10.10 8.75
C LYS A 84 4.50 -10.64 8.52
N GLY A 85 4.06 -10.66 7.28
CA GLY A 85 2.82 -11.32 6.89
C GLY A 85 2.86 -12.82 7.21
N GLY A 86 1.70 -13.49 7.23
CA GLY A 86 1.59 -14.90 7.64
C GLY A 86 2.48 -15.89 6.88
N SER A 87 2.84 -15.59 5.63
CA SER A 87 3.77 -16.38 4.80
C SER A 87 5.23 -15.91 4.88
N GLY A 88 5.55 -14.96 5.77
CA GLY A 88 6.88 -14.40 5.97
C GLY A 88 7.24 -13.22 5.05
N ASN A 89 6.29 -12.71 4.27
CA ASN A 89 6.51 -11.52 3.45
C ASN A 89 6.81 -10.29 4.31
N ARG A 90 7.74 -9.47 3.83
CA ARG A 90 7.96 -8.12 4.38
C ARG A 90 6.90 -7.19 3.82
N GLU A 91 6.17 -6.55 4.73
CA GLU A 91 5.07 -5.63 4.42
C GLU A 91 5.43 -4.23 4.91
N PHE A 92 4.75 -3.21 4.41
CA PHE A 92 5.09 -1.81 4.66
C PHE A 92 3.85 -1.00 4.97
N LEU A 93 3.94 -0.09 5.93
CA LEU A 93 2.89 0.89 6.20
C LEU A 93 3.18 2.16 5.42
N ILE A 94 2.18 2.67 4.71
CA ILE A 94 2.21 4.00 4.10
C ILE A 94 1.17 4.90 4.76
N ALA A 95 1.57 6.12 5.09
CA ALA A 95 0.70 7.15 5.61
C ALA A 95 0.56 8.28 4.58
N ALA A 96 -0.67 8.77 4.39
CA ALA A 96 -0.96 9.90 3.51
C ALA A 96 -2.08 10.77 4.07
N GLU A 97 -2.16 12.02 3.61
CA GLU A 97 -3.24 12.97 3.93
C GLU A 97 -3.86 13.48 2.65
N LYS A 98 -5.19 13.57 2.58
CA LYS A 98 -5.91 14.10 1.43
C LYS A 98 -5.68 15.60 1.34
N SER A 99 -5.11 16.03 0.23
CA SER A 99 -4.92 17.44 -0.10
C SER A 99 -6.27 18.15 -0.26
N ALA A 100 -6.24 19.48 -0.17
CA ALA A 100 -7.41 20.33 -0.44
C ALA A 100 -7.67 20.49 -1.92
#